data_AF-A0A3B9YUM9-F1
#
_entry.id   AF-A0A3B9YUM9-F1
#
_cell.length_a   1.000
_cell.length_b   1.000
_cell.length_c   1.000
_cell.angle_alpha   90.00
_cell.angle_beta   90.00
_cell.angle_gamma   90.00
#
_symmetry.space_group_name_H-M   'P 1'
#
loop_
_entity.id
_entity.type
_entity.pdbx_description
1 polymer ?
#
loop_
_entity_poly.entity_id
_entity_poly.type
_entity_poly.pdbx_seq_one_letter_code
_entity_poly.pdbx_strand_id
1 'polypeptide(L)'
;VAQTGERTVNAGGVSIWLPGRECPFMKAGVYDRHGARLEDHFRIVRGRMIDPEADYMVPFFNRVAETIRAENPDWLVFAEFDPFQTLGGHPFPQGCPARMVNASHWYDIVTLVTKTFMYPNAINPFNGKMLEGREAILQHYVSQLARIKASSEGLPGGAPTLIGEFGIPYDLDSGKAYAAWARGDRTDGPWASHVTALELMYEAMDRLLLNSTQWNYTASNSNDLAAGDGWNQEDLSVFSRDQHHLAAGADSGGRAVKGFARPYARATQGEPVRMRFEAASGVFSLTYRADAAINAPTEIVVPAAHFPDGAQIEAPGHEIVLGGEGRVIALRARRSGEHTITIRRAL
;
A
#
# COMPACT_ATOMS: atom_id res chain seq x y z
N VAL A 1 -32.76 12.06 -0.82
CA VAL A 1 -33.06 10.86 -0.01
C VAL A 1 -32.98 9.67 -0.94
N ALA A 2 -31.90 8.89 -0.89
CA ALA A 2 -31.84 7.65 -1.65
C ALA A 2 -32.85 6.68 -1.03
N GLN A 3 -33.80 6.17 -1.82
CA GLN A 3 -34.71 5.13 -1.35
C GLN A 3 -33.93 3.81 -1.29
N THR A 4 -33.69 3.31 -0.09
CA THR A 4 -33.23 1.94 0.14
C THR A 4 -34.44 1.02 0.24
N GLY A 5 -34.42 -0.11 -0.48
CA GLY A 5 -35.48 -1.11 -0.44
C GLY A 5 -34.98 -2.46 -0.95
N GLU A 6 -35.71 -3.52 -0.62
CA GLU A 6 -35.41 -4.86 -1.09
C GLU A 6 -36.03 -5.10 -2.47
N ARG A 7 -35.25 -5.69 -3.38
CA ARG A 7 -35.74 -6.14 -4.69
C ARG A 7 -35.36 -7.59 -4.90
N THR A 8 -36.34 -8.43 -5.16
CA THR A 8 -36.11 -9.81 -5.62
C THR A 8 -35.54 -9.78 -7.04
N VAL A 9 -34.24 -10.07 -7.18
CA VAL A 9 -33.54 -10.04 -8.48
C VAL A 9 -33.64 -11.34 -9.28
N ASN A 10 -33.95 -12.47 -8.63
CA ASN A 10 -34.08 -13.78 -9.26
C ASN A 10 -35.39 -14.49 -8.87
N ALA A 11 -36.53 -13.83 -9.10
CA ALA A 11 -37.85 -14.34 -8.71
C ALA A 11 -38.20 -15.70 -9.38
N GLY A 12 -37.62 -15.97 -10.55
CA GLY A 12 -37.80 -17.23 -11.27
C GLY A 12 -36.90 -18.38 -10.80
N GLY A 13 -36.01 -18.15 -9.83
CA GLY A 13 -35.05 -19.17 -9.41
C GLY A 13 -34.15 -19.65 -10.55
N VAL A 14 -33.86 -18.77 -11.51
CA VAL A 14 -33.05 -19.09 -12.69
C VAL A 14 -31.67 -19.50 -12.22
N SER A 15 -31.22 -20.66 -12.68
CA SER A 15 -29.90 -21.18 -12.36
C SER A 15 -28.82 -20.21 -12.87
N ILE A 16 -27.83 -19.91 -12.02
CA ILE A 16 -26.61 -19.21 -12.43
C ILE A 16 -25.66 -20.12 -13.23
N TRP A 17 -25.94 -21.42 -13.30
CA TRP A 17 -25.18 -22.41 -14.04
C TRP A 17 -25.73 -22.63 -15.44
N LEU A 18 -24.83 -22.82 -16.41
CA LEU A 18 -25.17 -23.17 -17.78
C LEU A 18 -25.98 -24.49 -17.85
N PRO A 19 -26.79 -24.71 -18.91
CA PRO A 19 -27.53 -25.95 -19.09
C PRO A 19 -26.63 -27.20 -19.00
N GLY A 20 -27.06 -28.20 -18.22
CA GLY A 20 -26.29 -29.42 -17.98
C GLY A 20 -25.08 -29.25 -17.06
N ARG A 21 -24.87 -28.06 -16.48
CA ARG A 21 -23.87 -27.81 -15.45
C ARG A 21 -24.55 -27.69 -14.09
N GLU A 22 -23.83 -28.13 -13.08
CA GLU A 22 -24.23 -28.08 -11.68
C GLU A 22 -23.13 -27.37 -10.88
N CYS A 23 -23.47 -26.90 -9.69
CA CYS A 23 -22.47 -26.33 -8.80
C CYS A 23 -21.41 -27.37 -8.46
N PRO A 24 -20.11 -27.11 -8.69
CA PRO A 24 -19.05 -28.07 -8.40
C PRO A 24 -19.01 -28.46 -6.91
N PHE A 25 -19.35 -27.53 -6.01
CA PHE A 25 -19.41 -27.82 -4.58
C PHE A 25 -20.64 -28.64 -4.18
N MET A 26 -21.79 -28.44 -4.84
CA MET A 26 -22.95 -29.31 -4.64
C MET A 26 -22.68 -30.72 -5.17
N LYS A 27 -22.04 -30.84 -6.34
CA LYS A 27 -21.58 -32.11 -6.90
C LYS A 27 -20.59 -32.83 -5.97
N ALA A 28 -19.70 -32.07 -5.34
CA ALA A 28 -18.75 -32.56 -4.35
C ALA A 28 -19.39 -32.84 -2.97
N GLY A 29 -20.71 -32.61 -2.81
CA GLY A 29 -21.44 -32.85 -1.57
C GLY A 29 -21.16 -31.85 -0.45
N VAL A 30 -20.55 -30.70 -0.76
CA VAL A 30 -20.22 -29.65 0.24
C VAL A 30 -21.49 -29.08 0.85
N TYR A 31 -22.51 -28.86 0.02
CA TYR A 31 -23.82 -28.37 0.41
C TYR A 31 -24.91 -28.94 -0.51
N ASP A 32 -26.16 -28.85 -0.09
CA ASP A 32 -27.32 -29.07 -0.93
C ASP A 32 -28.32 -27.91 -0.78
N ARG A 33 -29.50 -28.02 -1.39
CA ARG A 33 -30.57 -27.00 -1.30
C ARG A 33 -31.10 -26.75 0.13
N HIS A 34 -30.71 -27.58 1.10
CA HIS A 34 -31.12 -27.49 2.50
C HIS A 34 -29.99 -26.96 3.41
N GLY A 35 -28.79 -26.74 2.89
CA GLY A 35 -27.67 -26.14 3.62
C GLY A 35 -26.34 -26.87 3.44
N ALA A 36 -25.35 -26.48 4.23
CA ALA A 36 -24.04 -27.12 4.27
C ALA A 36 -24.14 -28.58 4.75
N ARG A 37 -23.33 -29.46 4.16
CA ARG A 37 -23.29 -30.90 4.48
C ARG A 37 -21.90 -31.36 4.93
N LEU A 38 -20.83 -30.73 4.41
CA LEU A 38 -19.44 -31.04 4.74
C LEU A 38 -18.70 -29.75 5.09
N GLU A 39 -18.77 -29.34 6.35
CA GLU A 39 -18.14 -28.10 6.83
C GLU A 39 -16.60 -28.14 6.72
N ASP A 40 -16.00 -29.32 6.87
CA ASP A 40 -14.54 -29.51 6.80
C ASP A 40 -14.02 -29.90 5.41
N HIS A 41 -14.85 -29.85 4.36
CA HIS A 41 -14.47 -30.31 3.01
C HIS A 41 -13.19 -29.64 2.48
N PHE A 42 -12.99 -28.36 2.79
CA PHE A 42 -11.82 -27.60 2.37
C PHE A 42 -10.67 -27.63 3.38
N ARG A 43 -10.84 -28.31 4.52
CA ARG A 43 -9.83 -28.42 5.59
C ARG A 43 -9.26 -29.83 5.68
N ILE A 44 -10.02 -30.85 5.29
CA ILE A 44 -9.61 -32.25 5.31
C ILE A 44 -9.62 -32.82 3.89
N VAL A 45 -8.43 -33.08 3.35
CA VAL A 45 -8.26 -33.66 2.02
C VAL A 45 -7.69 -35.06 2.17
N ARG A 46 -8.40 -36.07 1.62
CA ARG A 46 -8.03 -37.50 1.69
C ARG A 46 -7.78 -37.98 3.14
N GLY A 47 -8.58 -37.53 4.08
CA GLY A 47 -8.50 -37.91 5.49
C GLY A 47 -7.39 -37.22 6.30
N ARG A 48 -6.70 -36.24 5.71
CA ARG A 48 -5.66 -35.44 6.39
C ARG A 48 -6.09 -33.99 6.49
N MET A 49 -5.94 -33.39 7.67
CA MET A 49 -6.03 -31.94 7.83
C MET A 49 -4.91 -31.27 7.02
N ILE A 50 -5.29 -30.35 6.15
CA ILE A 50 -4.34 -29.59 5.34
C ILE A 50 -3.92 -28.31 6.07
N ASP A 51 -2.68 -27.89 5.82
CA ASP A 51 -2.20 -26.54 6.04
C ASP A 51 -2.11 -25.88 4.66
N PRO A 52 -3.03 -24.98 4.28
CA PRO A 52 -3.03 -24.40 2.94
C PRO A 52 -1.72 -23.74 2.54
N GLU A 53 -1.02 -23.14 3.51
CA GLU A 53 0.23 -22.44 3.26
C GLU A 53 1.36 -23.43 2.96
N ALA A 54 1.53 -24.42 3.82
CA ALA A 54 2.58 -25.43 3.64
C ALA A 54 2.26 -26.41 2.50
N ASP A 55 1.00 -26.85 2.36
CA ASP A 55 0.61 -27.91 1.44
C ASP A 55 0.36 -27.42 0.01
N TYR A 56 -0.01 -26.15 -0.18
CA TYR A 56 -0.34 -25.61 -1.50
C TYR A 56 0.47 -24.39 -1.88
N MET A 57 0.60 -23.39 -1.00
CA MET A 57 1.29 -22.14 -1.33
C MET A 57 2.79 -22.35 -1.49
N VAL A 58 3.46 -23.07 -0.57
CA VAL A 58 4.90 -23.37 -0.70
C VAL A 58 5.25 -24.14 -1.98
N PRO A 59 4.57 -25.25 -2.34
CA PRO A 59 4.82 -25.91 -3.62
C PRO A 59 4.51 -25.03 -4.83
N PHE A 60 3.49 -24.18 -4.74
CA PHE A 60 3.18 -23.22 -5.78
C PHE A 60 4.31 -22.19 -5.97
N PHE A 61 4.80 -21.57 -4.90
CA PHE A 61 5.91 -20.62 -4.95
C PHE A 61 7.18 -21.25 -5.53
N ASN A 62 7.52 -22.48 -5.14
CA ASN A 62 8.66 -23.19 -5.70
C ASN A 62 8.52 -23.43 -7.20
N ARG A 63 7.35 -23.87 -7.67
CA ARG A 63 7.11 -24.05 -9.12
C ARG A 63 7.15 -22.74 -9.89
N VAL A 64 6.61 -21.64 -9.32
CA VAL A 64 6.72 -20.30 -9.92
C VAL A 64 8.19 -19.92 -10.02
N ALA A 65 8.95 -20.06 -8.93
CA ALA A 65 10.38 -19.76 -8.90
C ALA A 65 11.16 -20.55 -9.96
N GLU A 66 10.98 -21.87 -10.03
CA GLU A 66 11.61 -22.75 -11.03
C GLU A 66 11.26 -22.31 -12.45
N THR A 67 9.98 -22.07 -12.71
CA THR A 67 9.47 -21.71 -14.05
C THR A 67 10.05 -20.38 -14.51
N ILE A 68 9.92 -19.32 -13.71
CA ILE A 68 10.36 -17.99 -14.12
C ILE A 68 11.90 -17.91 -14.19
N ARG A 69 12.61 -18.68 -13.35
CA ARG A 69 14.09 -18.67 -13.32
C ARG A 69 14.74 -19.54 -14.37
N ALA A 70 13.98 -20.45 -14.99
CA ALA A 70 14.40 -21.11 -16.22
C ALA A 70 14.54 -20.09 -17.37
N GLU A 71 13.72 -19.02 -17.37
CA GLU A 71 13.79 -17.93 -18.34
C GLU A 71 14.82 -16.85 -17.94
N ASN A 72 14.83 -16.45 -16.66
CA ASN A 72 15.82 -15.52 -16.14
C ASN A 72 16.21 -15.85 -14.69
N PRO A 73 17.45 -16.31 -14.41
CA PRO A 73 17.86 -16.76 -13.09
C PRO A 73 17.80 -15.68 -12.01
N ASP A 74 17.81 -14.40 -12.38
CA ASP A 74 17.86 -13.25 -11.47
C ASP A 74 16.47 -12.77 -11.01
N TRP A 75 15.39 -13.27 -11.60
CA TRP A 75 14.04 -12.85 -11.22
C TRP A 75 13.66 -13.25 -9.79
N LEU A 76 13.06 -12.28 -9.10
CA LEU A 76 12.51 -12.42 -7.75
C LEU A 76 11.08 -12.94 -7.81
N VAL A 77 10.67 -13.66 -6.77
CA VAL A 77 9.26 -14.08 -6.59
C VAL A 77 8.62 -13.19 -5.54
N PHE A 78 7.70 -12.33 -5.96
CA PHE A 78 6.86 -11.54 -5.06
C PHE A 78 5.70 -12.42 -4.61
N ALA A 79 5.55 -12.59 -3.30
CA ALA A 79 4.54 -13.48 -2.74
C ALA A 79 3.89 -12.89 -1.50
N GLU A 80 2.62 -13.19 -1.35
CA GLU A 80 1.84 -13.00 -0.16
C GLU A 80 1.31 -14.36 0.33
N PHE A 81 0.92 -14.42 1.59
CA PHE A 81 0.21 -15.55 2.19
C PHE A 81 -1.02 -15.02 2.92
N ASP A 82 -1.81 -15.89 3.54
CA ASP A 82 -3.10 -15.52 4.14
C ASP A 82 -3.02 -14.20 4.95
N PRO A 83 -3.87 -13.20 4.62
CA PRO A 83 -3.79 -11.88 5.21
C PRO A 83 -4.10 -11.91 6.71
N PHE A 84 -4.91 -12.85 7.20
CA PHE A 84 -5.21 -12.96 8.62
C PHE A 84 -4.04 -13.56 9.40
N GLN A 85 -3.33 -14.54 8.84
CA GLN A 85 -2.08 -15.05 9.39
C GLN A 85 -1.00 -13.96 9.39
N THR A 86 -0.91 -13.16 8.33
CA THR A 86 -0.02 -12.00 8.27
C THR A 86 -0.34 -10.99 9.38
N LEU A 87 -1.62 -10.64 9.57
CA LEU A 87 -2.06 -9.76 10.65
C LEU A 87 -1.80 -10.34 12.05
N GLY A 88 -1.86 -11.67 12.18
CA GLY A 88 -1.49 -12.41 13.39
C GLY A 88 0.02 -12.45 13.66
N GLY A 89 0.86 -11.98 12.73
CA GLY A 89 2.32 -12.00 12.86
C GLY A 89 2.94 -13.38 12.63
N HIS A 90 2.24 -14.27 11.93
CA HIS A 90 2.81 -15.57 11.54
C HIS A 90 3.92 -15.35 10.50
N PRO A 91 5.03 -16.12 10.57
CA PRO A 91 6.08 -16.06 9.55
C PRO A 91 5.61 -16.73 8.25
N PHE A 92 6.34 -16.49 7.16
CA PHE A 92 6.19 -17.32 5.96
C PHE A 92 6.43 -18.80 6.29
N PRO A 93 5.71 -19.73 5.63
CA PRO A 93 5.90 -21.16 5.81
C PRO A 93 7.32 -21.59 5.41
N GLN A 94 7.83 -22.64 6.08
CA GLN A 94 9.13 -23.22 5.73
C GLN A 94 9.09 -23.89 4.35
N GLY A 95 10.25 -23.93 3.67
CA GLY A 95 10.37 -24.55 2.35
C GLY A 95 10.07 -23.62 1.17
N CYS A 96 9.77 -22.35 1.43
CA CYS A 96 9.72 -21.29 0.41
C CYS A 96 11.05 -21.19 -0.38
N PRO A 97 11.02 -20.83 -1.68
CA PRO A 97 12.24 -20.66 -2.48
C PRO A 97 13.08 -19.46 -2.02
N ALA A 98 14.39 -19.50 -2.27
CA ALA A 98 15.25 -18.32 -2.09
C ALA A 98 14.85 -17.18 -3.04
N ARG A 99 15.35 -15.95 -2.78
CA ARG A 99 15.09 -14.74 -3.60
C ARG A 99 13.59 -14.44 -3.76
N MET A 100 12.86 -14.54 -2.66
CA MET A 100 11.49 -14.05 -2.54
C MET A 100 11.46 -12.60 -2.04
N VAL A 101 10.35 -11.93 -2.31
CA VAL A 101 9.98 -10.65 -1.71
C VAL A 101 8.65 -10.88 -1.01
N ASN A 102 8.58 -10.53 0.27
CA ASN A 102 7.31 -10.46 0.97
C ASN A 102 6.52 -9.28 0.38
N ALA A 103 5.41 -9.58 -0.28
CA ALA A 103 4.55 -8.64 -0.98
C ALA A 103 3.20 -8.44 -0.25
N SER A 104 3.13 -8.72 1.06
CA SER A 104 1.89 -8.65 1.83
C SER A 104 1.22 -7.28 1.78
N HIS A 105 -0.11 -7.28 1.88
CA HIS A 105 -0.91 -6.06 1.91
C HIS A 105 -1.06 -5.52 3.34
N TRP A 106 -1.31 -4.23 3.48
CA TRP A 106 -1.62 -3.61 4.76
C TRP A 106 -2.62 -2.46 4.59
N TYR A 107 -3.64 -2.45 5.45
CA TYR A 107 -4.63 -1.38 5.51
C TYR A 107 -4.93 -1.01 6.97
N ASP A 108 -5.27 0.25 7.23
CA ASP A 108 -6.07 0.58 8.40
C ASP A 108 -7.49 0.05 8.17
N ILE A 109 -7.77 -1.13 8.72
CA ILE A 109 -9.04 -1.83 8.53
C ILE A 109 -10.24 -1.03 9.05
N VAL A 110 -10.05 -0.18 10.07
CA VAL A 110 -11.15 0.64 10.60
C VAL A 110 -11.52 1.70 9.58
N THR A 111 -10.55 2.44 9.06
CA THR A 111 -10.79 3.43 8.00
C THR A 111 -11.32 2.78 6.72
N LEU A 112 -10.75 1.63 6.31
CA LEU A 112 -11.17 0.92 5.10
C LEU A 112 -12.65 0.48 5.16
N VAL A 113 -13.08 -0.10 6.29
CA VAL A 113 -14.44 -0.65 6.43
C VAL A 113 -15.46 0.46 6.73
N THR A 114 -15.12 1.41 7.61
CA THR A 114 -16.08 2.44 8.04
C THR A 114 -16.14 3.63 7.09
N LYS A 115 -15.14 3.79 6.21
CA LYS A 115 -14.95 4.97 5.35
C LYS A 115 -14.92 6.29 6.14
N THR A 116 -14.46 6.22 7.39
CA THR A 116 -14.26 7.37 8.28
C THR A 116 -12.87 7.27 8.90
N PHE A 117 -12.04 8.28 8.63
CA PHE A 117 -10.73 8.40 9.27
C PHE A 117 -10.87 9.14 10.60
N MET A 118 -10.69 8.43 11.71
CA MET A 118 -10.83 8.99 13.06
C MET A 118 -9.51 9.63 13.52
N TYR A 119 -9.47 10.96 13.61
CA TYR A 119 -8.28 11.70 14.00
C TYR A 119 -8.66 12.97 14.79
N PRO A 120 -7.93 13.36 15.85
CA PRO A 120 -6.69 12.74 16.37
C PRO A 120 -6.93 11.53 17.29
N ASN A 121 -8.19 11.21 17.62
CA ASN A 121 -8.54 10.09 18.47
C ASN A 121 -9.25 9.02 17.64
N ALA A 122 -8.77 7.78 17.72
CA ALA A 122 -9.33 6.65 17.00
C ALA A 122 -9.86 5.59 17.97
N ILE A 123 -11.00 5.00 17.62
CA ILE A 123 -11.59 3.88 18.36
C ILE A 123 -11.76 2.74 17.36
N ASN A 124 -11.19 1.59 17.66
CA ASN A 124 -11.41 0.38 16.88
C ASN A 124 -12.74 -0.26 17.33
N PRO A 125 -13.80 -0.24 16.49
CA PRO A 125 -15.11 -0.74 16.88
C PRO A 125 -15.15 -2.27 17.01
N PHE A 126 -14.16 -2.98 16.46
CA PHE A 126 -14.12 -4.45 16.47
C PHE A 126 -13.54 -5.03 17.75
N ASN A 127 -12.74 -4.26 18.49
CA ASN A 127 -12.09 -4.72 19.73
C ASN A 127 -12.08 -3.70 20.87
N GLY A 128 -12.64 -2.50 20.67
CA GLY A 128 -12.73 -1.44 21.67
C GLY A 128 -11.42 -0.69 21.94
N LYS A 129 -10.33 -0.98 21.23
CA LYS A 129 -9.04 -0.30 21.44
C LYS A 129 -9.15 1.18 21.10
N MET A 130 -8.72 2.04 22.02
CA MET A 130 -8.64 3.48 21.83
C MET A 130 -7.19 3.92 21.60
N LEU A 131 -6.99 4.89 20.70
CA LEU A 131 -5.71 5.53 20.41
C LEU A 131 -5.91 7.04 20.47
N GLU A 132 -5.10 7.72 21.27
CA GLU A 132 -5.22 9.15 21.50
C GLU A 132 -4.00 9.90 20.97
N GLY A 133 -4.24 10.81 20.03
CA GLY A 133 -3.21 11.63 19.43
C GLY A 133 -2.47 10.96 18.27
N ARG A 134 -1.82 11.81 17.48
CA ARG A 134 -1.08 11.45 16.26
C ARG A 134 -0.06 10.35 16.47
N GLU A 135 0.77 10.47 17.52
CA GLU A 135 1.87 9.52 17.75
C GLU A 135 1.35 8.14 18.18
N ALA A 136 0.24 8.05 18.92
CA ALA A 136 -0.34 6.76 19.28
C ALA A 136 -0.88 6.01 18.05
N ILE A 137 -1.54 6.72 17.13
CA ILE A 137 -2.02 6.16 15.86
C ILE A 137 -0.81 5.73 15.00
N LEU A 138 0.19 6.59 14.86
CA LEU A 138 1.37 6.29 14.07
C LEU A 138 2.15 5.08 14.60
N GLN A 139 2.39 5.01 15.92
CA GLN A 139 3.08 3.87 16.52
C GLN A 139 2.26 2.57 16.40
N HIS A 140 0.93 2.68 16.34
CA HIS A 140 0.10 1.53 16.03
C HIS A 140 0.37 1.00 14.62
N TYR A 141 0.45 1.87 13.62
CA TYR A 141 0.78 1.49 12.23
C TYR A 141 2.20 0.92 12.13
N VAL A 142 3.19 1.59 12.73
CA VAL A 142 4.58 1.08 12.79
C VAL A 142 4.61 -0.32 13.38
N SER A 143 3.88 -0.57 14.47
CA SER A 143 3.85 -1.89 15.11
C SER A 143 3.24 -2.97 14.21
N GLN A 144 2.21 -2.65 13.41
CA GLN A 144 1.60 -3.61 12.48
C GLN A 144 2.53 -3.89 11.29
N LEU A 145 3.07 -2.86 10.66
CA LEU A 145 4.00 -2.97 9.54
C LEU A 145 5.31 -3.65 9.94
N ALA A 146 5.80 -3.45 11.17
CA ALA A 146 6.98 -4.13 11.69
C ALA A 146 6.78 -5.64 11.79
N ARG A 147 5.57 -6.12 12.13
CA ARG A 147 5.24 -7.56 12.13
C ARG A 147 5.29 -8.14 10.73
N ILE A 148 4.75 -7.42 9.73
CA ILE A 148 4.84 -7.80 8.32
C ILE A 148 6.31 -7.86 7.88
N LYS A 149 7.10 -6.85 8.22
CA LYS A 149 8.55 -6.86 7.93
C LYS A 149 9.23 -8.09 8.54
N ALA A 150 8.97 -8.35 9.83
CA ALA A 150 9.57 -9.46 10.57
C ALA A 150 9.19 -10.84 10.01
N SER A 151 8.00 -11.02 9.40
CA SER A 151 7.64 -12.29 8.78
C SER A 151 8.56 -12.69 7.62
N SER A 152 9.30 -11.72 7.07
CA SER A 152 10.29 -11.91 6.00
C SER A 152 11.62 -12.51 6.50
N GLU A 153 11.90 -12.46 7.81
CA GLU A 153 13.14 -13.01 8.39
C GLU A 153 13.19 -14.54 8.32
N GLY A 154 12.03 -15.20 8.30
CA GLY A 154 11.91 -16.65 8.18
C GLY A 154 12.17 -17.20 6.77
N LEU A 155 12.29 -16.33 5.76
CA LEU A 155 12.56 -16.74 4.38
C LEU A 155 14.05 -17.07 4.16
N PRO A 156 14.40 -17.99 3.24
CA PRO A 156 15.79 -18.39 3.04
C PRO A 156 16.71 -17.23 2.65
N GLY A 157 17.70 -16.94 3.51
CA GLY A 157 18.64 -15.82 3.32
C GLY A 157 18.07 -14.45 3.73
N GLY A 158 16.89 -14.41 4.34
CA GLY A 158 16.08 -13.20 4.51
C GLY A 158 15.43 -12.76 3.20
N ALA A 159 14.44 -11.87 3.31
CA ALA A 159 13.76 -11.31 2.15
C ALA A 159 13.46 -9.81 2.33
N PRO A 160 13.54 -9.00 1.27
CA PRO A 160 12.95 -7.67 1.26
C PRO A 160 11.44 -7.74 1.50
N THR A 161 10.89 -6.65 2.04
CA THR A 161 9.46 -6.45 2.20
C THR A 161 9.01 -5.29 1.32
N LEU A 162 8.07 -5.57 0.43
CA LEU A 162 7.23 -4.59 -0.27
C LEU A 162 5.84 -4.70 0.33
N ILE A 163 5.28 -3.58 0.80
CA ILE A 163 3.84 -3.56 1.09
C ILE A 163 3.11 -3.52 -0.25
N GLY A 164 2.64 -4.69 -0.70
CA GLY A 164 2.12 -4.91 -2.05
C GLY A 164 0.86 -4.11 -2.36
N GLU A 165 0.05 -3.85 -1.35
CA GLU A 165 -1.06 -2.92 -1.44
C GLU A 165 -1.28 -2.23 -0.09
N PHE A 166 -1.60 -0.94 -0.16
CA PHE A 166 -2.13 -0.15 0.93
C PHE A 166 -2.87 1.07 0.37
N GLY A 167 -3.65 1.75 1.19
CA GLY A 167 -4.29 2.99 0.79
C GLY A 167 -5.44 3.36 1.71
N ILE A 168 -6.27 4.27 1.22
CA ILE A 168 -7.49 4.73 1.89
C ILE A 168 -8.62 4.82 0.87
N PRO A 169 -9.89 4.66 1.31
CA PRO A 169 -11.01 5.09 0.51
C PRO A 169 -10.94 6.59 0.26
N TYR A 170 -11.25 7.03 -0.95
CA TYR A 170 -11.35 8.44 -1.33
C TYR A 170 -12.76 9.00 -1.12
N ASP A 171 -13.75 8.14 -0.95
CA ASP A 171 -15.14 8.47 -0.66
C ASP A 171 -15.43 8.65 0.84
N LEU A 172 -14.40 9.00 1.64
CA LEU A 172 -14.53 9.24 3.07
C LEU A 172 -15.69 10.17 3.41
N ASP A 173 -16.34 9.87 4.54
CA ASP A 173 -17.46 10.65 5.09
C ASP A 173 -18.58 10.87 4.05
N SER A 174 -18.95 9.80 3.34
CA SER A 174 -19.95 9.81 2.27
C SER A 174 -19.62 10.80 1.13
N GLY A 175 -18.37 10.82 0.69
CA GLY A 175 -17.93 11.67 -0.44
C GLY A 175 -17.94 13.16 -0.12
N LYS A 176 -17.64 13.55 1.12
CA LYS A 176 -17.61 14.98 1.53
C LYS A 176 -16.72 15.82 0.61
N ALA A 177 -15.56 15.28 0.21
CA ALA A 177 -14.65 15.93 -0.73
C ALA A 177 -15.27 16.11 -2.12
N TYR A 178 -16.08 15.15 -2.57
CA TYR A 178 -16.72 15.17 -3.89
C TYR A 178 -17.80 16.25 -3.93
N ALA A 179 -18.57 16.35 -2.85
CA ALA A 179 -19.57 17.40 -2.71
C ALA A 179 -18.94 18.81 -2.68
N ALA A 180 -17.76 18.97 -2.06
CA ALA A 180 -17.02 20.24 -2.10
C ALA A 180 -16.54 20.56 -3.52
N TRP A 181 -15.98 19.58 -4.23
CA TRP A 181 -15.59 19.71 -5.63
C TRP A 181 -16.77 20.14 -6.52
N ALA A 182 -17.92 19.49 -6.39
CA ALA A 182 -19.12 19.82 -7.15
C ALA A 182 -19.62 21.26 -6.90
N ARG A 183 -19.35 21.83 -5.72
CA ARG A 183 -19.67 23.22 -5.36
C ARG A 183 -18.63 24.25 -5.84
N GLY A 184 -17.57 23.82 -6.49
CA GLY A 184 -16.54 24.72 -7.02
C GLY A 184 -15.28 24.86 -6.15
N ASP A 185 -15.17 24.12 -5.03
CA ASP A 185 -13.93 24.12 -4.26
C ASP A 185 -12.84 23.34 -5.02
N ARG A 186 -11.70 24.00 -5.26
CA ARG A 186 -10.53 23.45 -5.95
C ARG A 186 -9.27 23.48 -5.08
N THR A 187 -9.44 23.75 -3.79
CA THR A 187 -8.35 23.78 -2.80
C THR A 187 -8.06 22.39 -2.26
N ASP A 188 -6.98 22.25 -1.50
CA ASP A 188 -6.65 21.01 -0.78
C ASP A 188 -7.53 20.77 0.46
N GLY A 189 -8.27 21.79 0.92
CA GLY A 189 -9.05 21.75 2.16
C GLY A 189 -9.98 20.54 2.28
N PRO A 190 -10.78 20.21 1.25
CA PRO A 190 -11.65 19.03 1.26
C PRO A 190 -10.92 17.68 1.39
N TRP A 191 -9.63 17.62 1.05
CA TRP A 191 -8.80 16.40 1.11
C TRP A 191 -7.95 16.29 2.37
N ALA A 192 -8.10 17.20 3.35
CA ALA A 192 -7.24 17.25 4.54
C ALA A 192 -7.19 15.94 5.33
N SER A 193 -8.34 15.24 5.47
CA SER A 193 -8.39 13.93 6.12
C SER A 193 -7.60 12.87 5.36
N HIS A 194 -7.75 12.82 4.03
CA HIS A 194 -7.00 11.91 3.16
C HIS A 194 -5.50 12.15 3.22
N VAL A 195 -5.09 13.42 3.15
CA VAL A 195 -3.68 13.81 3.27
C VAL A 195 -3.13 13.36 4.63
N THR A 196 -3.84 13.63 5.73
CA THR A 196 -3.39 13.24 7.08
C THR A 196 -3.28 11.72 7.22
N ALA A 197 -4.26 10.96 6.71
CA ALA A 197 -4.24 9.50 6.78
C ALA A 197 -3.05 8.91 6.01
N LEU A 198 -2.86 9.32 4.75
CA LEU A 198 -1.72 8.90 3.94
C LEU A 198 -0.39 9.33 4.57
N GLU A 199 -0.32 10.52 5.16
CA GLU A 199 0.89 11.01 5.82
C GLU A 199 1.35 10.10 6.96
N LEU A 200 0.42 9.60 7.78
CA LEU A 200 0.70 8.66 8.87
C LEU A 200 1.14 7.29 8.33
N MET A 201 0.48 6.80 7.27
CA MET A 201 0.84 5.53 6.64
C MET A 201 2.26 5.56 6.07
N TYR A 202 2.57 6.59 5.28
CA TYR A 202 3.90 6.77 4.71
C TYR A 202 4.98 7.05 5.77
N GLU A 203 4.69 7.83 6.82
CA GLU A 203 5.66 7.99 7.90
C GLU A 203 5.95 6.66 8.62
N ALA A 204 4.95 5.79 8.79
CA ALA A 204 5.16 4.47 9.37
C ALA A 204 6.08 3.61 8.50
N MET A 205 5.91 3.67 7.17
CA MET A 205 6.77 2.98 6.21
C MET A 205 8.18 3.56 6.19
N ASP A 206 8.33 4.89 6.22
CA ASP A 206 9.63 5.59 6.29
C ASP A 206 10.42 5.16 7.54
N ARG A 207 9.76 5.05 8.70
CA ARG A 207 10.37 4.58 9.97
C ARG A 207 10.90 3.15 9.89
N LEU A 208 10.37 2.33 8.98
CA LEU A 208 10.75 0.92 8.80
C LEU A 208 11.56 0.68 7.51
N LEU A 209 11.84 1.74 6.74
CA LEU A 209 12.45 1.69 5.41
C LEU A 209 11.75 0.66 4.49
N LEU A 210 10.42 0.65 4.53
CA LEU A 210 9.61 -0.24 3.70
C LEU A 210 9.34 0.40 2.33
N ASN A 211 9.41 -0.42 1.28
CA ASN A 211 8.84 -0.07 0.00
C ASN A 211 7.33 -0.33 0.04
N SER A 212 6.57 0.36 -0.81
CA SER A 212 5.13 0.16 -0.88
C SER A 212 4.55 0.49 -2.26
N THR A 213 3.38 -0.06 -2.53
CA THR A 213 2.58 0.19 -3.74
C THR A 213 1.17 0.60 -3.32
N GLN A 214 0.83 1.87 -3.56
CA GLN A 214 -0.47 2.41 -3.17
C GLN A 214 -1.56 1.94 -4.14
N TRP A 215 -2.63 1.39 -3.59
CA TRP A 215 -3.86 1.08 -4.30
C TRP A 215 -4.72 2.35 -4.35
N ASN A 216 -5.08 2.89 -5.51
CA ASN A 216 -4.63 2.52 -6.85
C ASN A 216 -4.58 3.76 -7.78
N TYR A 217 -4.29 3.57 -9.05
CA TYR A 217 -4.56 4.58 -10.09
C TYR A 217 -5.53 3.98 -11.11
N THR A 218 -6.72 4.56 -11.19
CA THR A 218 -7.74 4.13 -12.15
C THR A 218 -8.09 5.28 -13.09
N ALA A 219 -7.62 5.21 -14.33
CA ALA A 219 -7.79 6.26 -15.33
C ALA A 219 -9.27 6.57 -15.67
N SER A 220 -10.15 5.59 -15.49
CA SER A 220 -11.59 5.73 -15.73
C SER A 220 -12.40 6.20 -14.51
N ASN A 221 -11.76 6.37 -13.35
CA ASN A 221 -12.44 6.72 -12.11
C ASN A 221 -13.20 8.06 -12.21
N SER A 222 -14.31 8.17 -11.48
CA SER A 222 -15.16 9.36 -11.36
C SER A 222 -15.53 9.62 -9.89
N ASN A 223 -15.99 10.82 -9.56
CA ASN A 223 -16.49 11.17 -8.23
C ASN A 223 -17.92 10.62 -8.00
N ASP A 224 -18.14 9.32 -8.24
CA ASP A 224 -19.45 8.65 -8.13
C ASP A 224 -19.44 7.63 -6.99
N LEU A 225 -20.22 7.91 -5.95
CA LEU A 225 -20.34 7.06 -4.75
C LEU A 225 -20.94 5.68 -5.01
N ALA A 226 -21.73 5.51 -6.08
CA ALA A 226 -22.34 4.23 -6.41
C ALA A 226 -21.42 3.36 -7.26
N ALA A 227 -20.53 3.98 -8.04
CA ALA A 227 -19.59 3.27 -8.91
C ALA A 227 -18.24 3.00 -8.24
N GLY A 228 -17.76 3.96 -7.43
CA GLY A 228 -16.38 3.99 -6.96
C GLY A 228 -15.39 4.09 -8.12
N ASP A 229 -14.27 3.39 -8.02
CA ASP A 229 -13.27 3.25 -9.09
C ASP A 229 -13.64 2.19 -10.13
N GLY A 230 -14.83 1.60 -10.04
CA GLY A 230 -15.33 0.59 -10.97
C GLY A 230 -14.97 -0.85 -10.57
N TRP A 231 -14.30 -1.04 -9.44
CA TRP A 231 -14.02 -2.34 -8.84
C TRP A 231 -14.77 -2.48 -7.51
N ASN A 232 -15.68 -3.46 -7.42
CA ASN A 232 -16.42 -3.79 -6.18
C ASN A 232 -17.09 -2.62 -5.43
N GLN A 233 -17.39 -1.50 -6.11
CA GLN A 233 -17.87 -0.25 -5.48
C GLN A 233 -16.89 0.35 -4.46
N GLU A 234 -15.63 -0.10 -4.49
CA GLU A 234 -14.52 0.50 -3.77
C GLU A 234 -14.06 1.76 -4.50
N ASP A 235 -13.49 2.71 -3.78
CA ASP A 235 -13.00 3.95 -4.37
C ASP A 235 -11.65 4.31 -3.75
N LEU A 236 -10.56 3.73 -4.24
CA LEU A 236 -9.21 3.94 -3.69
C LEU A 236 -8.28 4.72 -4.64
N SER A 237 -8.78 5.12 -5.81
CA SER A 237 -7.93 5.73 -6.84
C SER A 237 -7.31 7.06 -6.39
N VAL A 238 -6.03 7.28 -6.66
CA VAL A 238 -5.40 8.59 -6.45
C VAL A 238 -5.83 9.62 -7.51
N PHE A 239 -6.67 9.22 -8.47
CA PHE A 239 -7.08 10.02 -9.61
C PHE A 239 -8.60 9.98 -9.82
N SER A 240 -9.18 11.07 -10.31
CA SER A 240 -10.55 11.13 -10.84
C SER A 240 -10.62 11.98 -12.09
N ARG A 241 -11.32 11.48 -13.11
CA ARG A 241 -11.51 12.17 -14.40
C ARG A 241 -12.35 13.44 -14.27
N ASP A 242 -13.25 13.49 -13.28
CA ASP A 242 -14.06 14.68 -12.98
C ASP A 242 -13.23 15.84 -12.41
N GLN A 243 -12.01 15.52 -11.97
CA GLN A 243 -11.06 16.49 -11.41
C GLN A 243 -9.96 16.87 -12.41
N HIS A 244 -9.96 16.24 -13.58
CA HIS A 244 -8.94 16.45 -14.60
C HIS A 244 -9.30 17.63 -15.52
N HIS A 245 -8.36 18.55 -15.61
CA HIS A 245 -8.37 19.73 -16.46
C HIS A 245 -7.00 19.88 -17.13
N LEU A 246 -6.94 19.81 -18.46
CA LEU A 246 -5.69 19.83 -19.23
C LEU A 246 -4.78 21.05 -18.93
N ALA A 247 -5.38 22.19 -18.58
CA ALA A 247 -4.64 23.40 -18.24
C ALA A 247 -3.98 23.39 -16.84
N ALA A 248 -4.29 22.41 -15.99
CA ALA A 248 -3.84 22.35 -14.59
C ALA A 248 -2.52 21.55 -14.38
N GLY A 249 -1.81 21.22 -15.46
CA GLY A 249 -0.51 20.57 -15.39
C GLY A 249 -0.55 19.07 -15.09
N ALA A 250 0.61 18.50 -14.73
CA ALA A 250 0.81 17.06 -14.63
C ALA A 250 0.04 16.38 -13.47
N ASP A 251 -0.27 17.13 -12.42
CA ASP A 251 -0.98 16.61 -11.23
C ASP A 251 -2.52 16.74 -11.37
N SER A 252 -3.00 17.16 -12.54
CA SER A 252 -4.41 17.35 -12.81
C SER A 252 -5.21 16.06 -12.65
N GLY A 253 -6.36 16.14 -11.99
CA GLY A 253 -7.17 14.98 -11.61
C GLY A 253 -6.67 14.20 -10.39
N GLY A 254 -5.50 14.56 -9.84
CA GLY A 254 -4.97 13.98 -8.61
C GLY A 254 -5.82 14.31 -7.39
N ARG A 255 -6.06 13.31 -6.54
CA ARG A 255 -6.81 13.41 -5.29
C ARG A 255 -5.85 13.28 -4.12
N ALA A 256 -5.85 14.25 -3.20
CA ALA A 256 -4.97 14.27 -2.03
C ALA A 256 -3.46 14.11 -2.36
N VAL A 257 -2.99 14.72 -3.45
CA VAL A 257 -1.61 14.57 -3.99
C VAL A 257 -0.53 14.77 -2.93
N LYS A 258 -0.69 15.76 -2.03
CA LYS A 258 0.26 16.03 -0.94
C LYS A 258 0.45 14.86 0.03
N GLY A 259 -0.54 13.97 0.14
CA GLY A 259 -0.49 12.79 1.02
C GLY A 259 0.48 11.72 0.54
N PHE A 260 0.64 11.56 -0.79
CA PHE A 260 1.45 10.47 -1.38
C PHE A 260 2.65 10.93 -2.21
N ALA A 261 2.59 12.12 -2.83
CA ALA A 261 3.71 12.67 -3.60
C ALA A 261 4.75 13.28 -2.67
N ARG A 262 5.52 12.45 -1.96
CA ARG A 262 6.50 12.83 -0.93
C ARG A 262 7.95 12.67 -1.41
N PRO A 263 8.92 13.42 -0.86
CA PRO A 263 10.33 13.16 -1.14
C PRO A 263 10.77 11.83 -0.56
N TYR A 264 11.57 11.08 -1.31
CA TYR A 264 12.11 9.79 -0.88
C TYR A 264 13.41 9.48 -1.61
N ALA A 265 14.27 8.66 -0.99
CA ALA A 265 15.46 8.12 -1.64
C ALA A 265 15.05 6.96 -2.56
N ARG A 266 15.11 7.16 -3.88
CA ARG A 266 14.81 6.09 -4.84
C ARG A 266 15.98 5.13 -5.03
N ALA A 267 17.19 5.59 -4.75
CA ALA A 267 18.42 4.80 -4.72
C ALA A 267 19.41 5.42 -3.74
N THR A 268 20.18 4.60 -3.04
CA THR A 268 21.24 5.05 -2.12
C THR A 268 22.59 4.45 -2.52
N GLN A 269 23.64 5.26 -2.45
CA GLN A 269 25.03 4.81 -2.60
C GLN A 269 25.47 4.05 -1.34
N GLY A 270 24.82 2.94 -1.03
CA GLY A 270 25.04 2.16 0.19
C GLY A 270 23.73 1.86 0.93
N GLU A 271 23.82 1.57 2.22
CA GLU A 271 22.70 1.05 3.02
C GLU A 271 21.90 2.19 3.68
N PRO A 272 20.59 2.34 3.42
CA PRO A 272 19.77 3.31 4.13
C PRO A 272 19.63 2.93 5.60
N VAL A 273 19.76 3.91 6.49
CA VAL A 273 19.66 3.73 7.95
C VAL A 273 18.40 4.38 8.51
N ARG A 274 18.04 5.56 7.99
CA ARG A 274 16.85 6.29 8.43
C ARG A 274 16.35 7.22 7.34
N MET A 275 15.03 7.27 7.15
CA MET A 275 14.36 8.21 6.27
C MET A 275 13.24 8.91 7.05
N ARG A 276 13.05 10.21 6.81
CA ARG A 276 11.97 10.98 7.43
C ARG A 276 11.56 12.13 6.53
N PHE A 277 10.27 12.34 6.40
CA PHE A 277 9.70 13.56 5.84
C PHE A 277 8.70 14.19 6.81
N GLU A 278 8.91 15.47 7.15
CA GLU A 278 7.99 16.28 7.96
C GLU A 278 7.26 17.27 7.05
N ALA A 279 6.06 16.88 6.60
CA ALA A 279 5.28 17.62 5.62
C ALA A 279 4.95 19.06 6.05
N ALA A 280 4.66 19.27 7.34
CA ALA A 280 4.34 20.58 7.89
C ALA A 280 5.51 21.58 7.69
N SER A 281 6.72 21.16 8.04
CA SER A 281 7.94 21.98 7.89
C SER A 281 8.58 21.90 6.51
N GLY A 282 8.19 20.94 5.67
CA GLY A 282 8.80 20.71 4.37
C GLY A 282 10.24 20.22 4.47
N VAL A 283 10.57 19.44 5.50
CA VAL A 283 11.94 18.96 5.77
C VAL A 283 12.00 17.45 5.53
N PHE A 284 12.86 17.04 4.61
CA PHE A 284 13.24 15.65 4.38
C PHE A 284 14.66 15.40 4.90
N SER A 285 14.87 14.25 5.56
CA SER A 285 16.20 13.81 5.99
C SER A 285 16.43 12.34 5.67
N LEU A 286 17.61 12.04 5.13
CA LEU A 286 18.08 10.69 4.87
C LEU A 286 19.43 10.48 5.57
N THR A 287 19.52 9.44 6.40
CA THR A 287 20.78 8.92 6.92
C THR A 287 21.05 7.56 6.29
N TYR A 288 22.26 7.35 5.80
CA TYR A 288 22.67 6.11 5.14
C TYR A 288 24.17 5.84 5.37
N ARG A 289 24.56 4.57 5.36
CA ARG A 289 25.96 4.12 5.36
C ARG A 289 26.44 4.06 3.92
N ALA A 290 27.15 5.10 3.50
CA ALA A 290 27.68 5.19 2.16
C ALA A 290 28.80 4.16 1.92
N ASP A 291 28.83 3.61 0.71
CA ASP A 291 29.94 2.81 0.19
C ASP A 291 30.54 3.49 -1.04
N ALA A 292 31.75 4.04 -0.90
CA ALA A 292 32.47 4.71 -1.96
C ALA A 292 32.90 3.77 -3.11
N ALA A 293 32.83 2.44 -2.94
CA ALA A 293 33.02 1.50 -4.03
C ALA A 293 31.83 1.49 -5.02
N ILE A 294 30.66 1.98 -4.59
CA ILE A 294 29.49 2.15 -5.46
C ILE A 294 29.63 3.46 -6.23
N ASN A 295 29.78 3.38 -7.55
CA ASN A 295 29.97 4.56 -8.42
C ASN A 295 28.69 5.38 -8.65
N ALA A 296 27.53 4.71 -8.58
CA ALA A 296 26.22 5.33 -8.76
C ALA A 296 25.90 6.28 -7.58
N PRO A 297 25.31 7.45 -7.84
CA PRO A 297 24.96 8.39 -6.78
C PRO A 297 23.74 7.92 -5.98
N THR A 298 23.57 8.48 -4.79
CA THR A 298 22.28 8.52 -4.10
C THR A 298 21.33 9.43 -4.90
N GLU A 299 20.12 8.95 -5.16
CA GLU A 299 19.09 9.67 -5.91
C GLU A 299 17.86 9.91 -5.03
N ILE A 300 17.48 11.17 -4.88
CA ILE A 300 16.34 11.59 -4.06
C ILE A 300 15.31 12.27 -4.94
N VAL A 301 14.09 11.77 -4.93
CA VAL A 301 12.95 12.41 -5.58
C VAL A 301 12.44 13.54 -4.71
N VAL A 302 12.12 14.69 -5.31
CA VAL A 302 11.61 15.88 -4.63
C VAL A 302 10.38 16.40 -5.40
N PRO A 303 9.17 16.06 -4.92
CA PRO A 303 7.93 16.40 -5.63
C PRO A 303 7.56 17.89 -5.54
N ALA A 304 7.06 18.45 -6.64
CA ALA A 304 6.59 19.84 -6.70
C ALA A 304 5.43 20.13 -5.72
N ALA A 305 4.64 19.12 -5.37
CA ALA A 305 3.55 19.23 -4.39
C ALA A 305 4.01 19.76 -3.01
N HIS A 306 5.27 19.52 -2.64
CA HIS A 306 5.88 20.01 -1.40
C HIS A 306 7.01 21.01 -1.61
N PHE A 307 7.59 21.07 -2.80
CA PHE A 307 8.75 21.90 -3.16
C PHE A 307 8.48 22.67 -4.48
N PRO A 308 7.44 23.52 -4.55
CA PRO A 308 7.03 24.18 -5.78
C PRO A 308 8.11 25.14 -6.32
N ASP A 309 8.84 25.80 -5.43
CA ASP A 309 9.90 26.76 -5.74
C ASP A 309 11.31 26.12 -5.70
N GLY A 310 11.36 24.79 -5.68
CA GLY A 310 12.59 24.01 -5.56
C GLY A 310 13.02 23.72 -4.13
N ALA A 311 14.24 23.21 -4.00
CA ALA A 311 14.76 22.63 -2.77
C ALA A 311 16.16 23.16 -2.42
N GLN A 312 16.37 23.46 -1.15
CA GLN A 312 17.69 23.69 -0.56
C GLN A 312 18.25 22.37 -0.05
N ILE A 313 19.53 22.12 -0.36
CA ILE A 313 20.21 20.85 -0.08
C ILE A 313 21.35 21.08 0.90
N GLU A 314 21.33 20.38 2.03
CA GLU A 314 22.41 20.30 2.99
C GLU A 314 22.95 18.87 3.00
N ALA A 315 24.11 18.67 2.36
CA ALA A 315 24.72 17.35 2.16
C ALA A 315 26.24 17.43 2.38
N PRO A 316 26.71 17.62 3.63
CA PRO A 316 28.14 17.69 3.93
C PRO A 316 28.84 16.40 3.46
N GLY A 317 30.04 16.54 2.87
CA GLY A 317 30.80 15.40 2.36
C GLY A 317 30.34 14.84 1.00
N HIS A 318 29.34 15.46 0.36
CA HIS A 318 28.84 15.03 -0.95
C HIS A 318 29.28 15.96 -2.09
N GLU A 319 29.32 15.40 -3.29
CA GLU A 319 29.32 16.10 -4.56
C GLU A 319 27.89 16.09 -5.12
N ILE A 320 27.38 17.26 -5.55
CA ILE A 320 26.09 17.37 -6.24
C ILE A 320 26.33 17.03 -7.71
N VAL A 321 25.80 15.89 -8.14
CA VAL A 321 25.89 15.39 -9.53
C VAL A 321 24.79 16.00 -10.39
N LEU A 322 23.57 16.15 -9.83
CA LEU A 322 22.43 16.83 -10.47
C LEU A 322 21.67 17.67 -9.44
N GLY A 323 21.48 18.95 -9.76
CA GLY A 323 21.00 19.99 -8.85
C GLY A 323 19.49 20.31 -8.89
N GLY A 324 18.61 19.31 -9.02
CA GLY A 324 17.18 19.48 -8.73
C GLY A 324 16.26 19.95 -9.86
N GLU A 325 16.76 20.39 -11.01
CA GLU A 325 15.93 20.83 -12.16
C GLU A 325 14.97 19.72 -12.68
N GLY A 326 15.26 18.45 -12.38
CA GLY A 326 14.47 17.30 -12.82
C GLY A 326 13.56 16.65 -11.76
N ARG A 327 13.26 17.32 -10.64
CA ARG A 327 12.58 16.72 -9.45
C ARG A 327 13.33 15.53 -8.84
N VAL A 328 14.58 15.33 -9.26
CA VAL A 328 15.50 14.32 -8.75
C VAL A 328 16.82 15.01 -8.47
N ILE A 329 17.34 14.79 -7.27
CA ILE A 329 18.63 15.26 -6.81
C ILE A 329 19.56 14.06 -6.77
N ALA A 330 20.74 14.18 -7.39
CA ALA A 330 21.75 13.14 -7.38
C ALA A 330 22.98 13.61 -6.59
N LEU A 331 23.37 12.84 -5.57
CA LEU A 331 24.45 13.17 -4.63
C LEU A 331 25.41 11.99 -4.52
N ARG A 332 26.71 12.24 -4.63
CA ARG A 332 27.74 11.21 -4.42
C ARG A 332 28.52 11.51 -3.14
N ALA A 333 28.52 10.59 -2.19
CA ALA A 333 29.38 10.68 -1.03
C ALA A 333 30.85 10.46 -1.45
N ARG A 334 31.75 11.31 -0.95
CA ARG A 334 33.18 11.25 -1.28
C ARG A 334 33.95 10.16 -0.54
N ARG A 335 33.37 9.59 0.52
CA ARG A 335 33.99 8.61 1.42
C ARG A 335 32.94 7.66 1.97
N SER A 336 33.30 6.40 2.18
CA SER A 336 32.45 5.46 2.91
C SER A 336 32.23 5.89 4.36
N GLY A 337 31.12 5.47 4.95
CA GLY A 337 30.75 5.79 6.33
C GLY A 337 29.32 6.32 6.44
N GLU A 338 28.90 6.71 7.64
CA GLU A 338 27.55 7.26 7.84
C GLU A 338 27.48 8.72 7.38
N HIS A 339 26.46 9.03 6.58
CA HIS A 339 26.19 10.35 6.03
C HIS A 339 24.74 10.73 6.26
N THR A 340 24.49 12.03 6.43
CA THR A 340 23.12 12.57 6.50
C THR A 340 22.94 13.68 5.47
N ILE A 341 21.85 13.59 4.73
CA ILE A 341 21.37 14.59 3.78
C ILE A 341 20.09 15.21 4.34
N THR A 342 19.99 16.53 4.33
CA THR A 342 18.76 17.27 4.66
C THR A 342 18.33 18.10 3.46
N ILE A 343 17.04 18.04 3.14
CA ILE A 343 16.40 18.82 2.07
C ILE A 343 15.28 19.66 2.67
N ARG A 344 15.22 20.94 2.29
CA ARG A 344 14.24 21.92 2.74
C ARG A 344 13.61 22.63 1.55
N ARG A 345 12.42 23.21 1.72
CA ARG A 345 11.83 24.13 0.74
C ARG A 345 12.79 25.30 0.48
N ALA A 346 12.88 25.75 -0.77
CA ALA A 346 13.51 27.03 -1.07
C ALA A 346 12.75 28.18 -0.36
N LEU A 347 13.49 29.25 -0.02
CA LEU A 347 12.95 30.46 0.61
C LEU A 347 12.31 31.39 -0.42
#